data_AF-A0A9D7UES0-F1
#
_entry.id   AF-A0A9D7UES0-F1
#
_cell.length_a   1.000
_cell.length_b   1.000
_cell.length_c   1.000
_cell.angle_alpha   90.00
_cell.angle_beta   90.00
_cell.angle_gamma   90.00
#
_symmetry.space_group_name_H-M   'P 1'
#
loop_
_entity.id
_entity.type
_entity.pdbx_description
1 polymer ?
#
loop_
_entity_poly.entity_id
_entity_poly.type
_entity_poly.pdbx_seq_one_letter_code
_entity_poly.pdbx_strand_id
1 'polypeptide(L)'
;MNRNHNAWSDHDLERFIDDDLAPDARERLGEALRADASLRARLAAIIEADATIRAALLQAPTAGRTAPPSGVGRAGSLRRWGMGLAAAAAVALAAIGALRLRAGSKPDVSAPIAAAPEPDASTSLLAMARTEGILIASAPEGSARPRPARPEREPTPEEALLALLERDELSAALAMLQSQPSGAESDGLWAAFGRRLTSGRAAQEALLALPPERQIDACRAWAAHPSLRPATFEWLARLGASGDESVRRAVAALRLEMHARPELRPWLLSYAGASGPEPRQN
;
A
#
# COMPACT_ATOMS: atom_id res chain seq x y z
N MET A 1 11.75 -0.35 -41.84
CA MET A 1 10.42 -0.26 -41.21
C MET A 1 10.61 -0.04 -39.71
N ASN A 2 10.53 1.21 -39.24
CA ASN A 2 10.58 1.53 -37.80
C ASN A 2 9.24 1.12 -37.17
N ARG A 3 9.23 0.02 -36.42
CA ARG A 3 8.11 -0.30 -35.54
C ARG A 3 8.26 0.58 -34.30
N ASN A 4 7.40 1.59 -34.17
CA ASN A 4 7.23 2.35 -32.93
C ASN A 4 6.68 1.39 -31.86
N HIS A 5 7.57 0.72 -31.13
CA HIS A 5 7.23 -0.25 -30.09
C HIS A 5 6.90 0.38 -28.71
N ASN A 6 6.73 1.71 -28.63
CA ASN A 6 6.63 2.42 -27.35
C ASN A 6 5.29 3.17 -27.10
N ALA A 7 4.25 2.95 -27.90
CA ALA A 7 2.94 3.52 -27.61
C ALA A 7 2.14 2.56 -26.73
N TRP A 8 2.05 2.86 -25.44
CA TRP A 8 1.11 2.21 -24.52
C TRP A 8 -0.31 2.31 -25.07
N SER A 9 -1.03 1.20 -25.08
CA SER A 9 -2.46 1.23 -25.40
C SER A 9 -3.23 1.82 -24.22
N ASP A 10 -4.41 2.39 -24.47
CA ASP A 10 -5.30 2.86 -23.41
C ASP A 10 -5.66 1.73 -22.42
N HIS A 11 -5.66 0.49 -22.92
CA HIS A 11 -5.85 -0.71 -22.11
C HIS A 11 -4.69 -1.00 -21.14
N ASP A 12 -3.44 -0.71 -21.53
CA ASP A 12 -2.28 -0.86 -20.66
C ASP A 12 -2.27 0.20 -19.54
N LEU A 13 -2.76 1.41 -19.86
CA LEU A 13 -2.95 2.49 -18.88
C LEU A 13 -4.02 2.12 -17.85
N GLU A 14 -5.17 1.59 -18.29
CA GLU A 14 -6.23 1.12 -17.38
C GLU A 14 -5.75 0.00 -16.46
N ARG A 15 -4.88 -0.89 -16.95
CA ARG A 15 -4.30 -1.97 -16.16
C ARG A 15 -3.23 -1.51 -15.17
N PHE A 16 -2.51 -0.43 -15.49
CA PHE A 16 -1.50 0.15 -14.59
C PHE A 16 -2.13 0.89 -13.41
N ILE A 17 -3.33 1.45 -13.60
CA ILE A 17 -4.11 2.07 -12.54
C ILE A 17 -4.87 0.97 -11.79
N ASP A 18 -4.14 0.19 -10.99
CA ASP A 18 -4.67 -0.88 -10.14
C ASP A 18 -5.68 -0.37 -9.09
N ASP A 19 -6.33 -1.29 -8.39
CA ASP A 19 -7.52 -1.03 -7.53
C ASP A 19 -7.32 -0.09 -6.31
N ASP A 20 -6.12 0.45 -6.10
CA ASP A 20 -5.78 1.30 -4.95
C ASP A 20 -6.28 2.75 -5.08
N LEU A 21 -6.66 3.17 -6.28
CA LEU A 21 -7.27 4.48 -6.50
C LEU A 21 -8.79 4.39 -6.39
N ALA A 22 -9.37 5.29 -5.59
CA ALA A 22 -10.81 5.51 -5.55
C ALA A 22 -11.36 5.72 -6.99
N PRO A 23 -12.57 5.23 -7.31
CA PRO A 23 -13.10 5.24 -8.69
C PRO A 23 -12.97 6.59 -9.39
N ASP A 24 -13.35 7.68 -8.72
CA ASP A 24 -13.29 9.04 -9.26
C ASP A 24 -11.85 9.55 -9.48
N ALA A 25 -10.89 9.05 -8.70
CA ALA A 25 -9.48 9.38 -8.86
C ALA A 25 -8.87 8.61 -10.04
N ARG A 26 -9.28 7.35 -10.23
CA ARG A 26 -8.90 6.51 -11.36
C ARG A 26 -9.40 7.09 -12.67
N GLU A 27 -10.65 7.51 -12.73
CA GLU A 27 -11.24 8.13 -13.92
C GLU A 27 -10.53 9.43 -14.30
N ARG A 28 -10.32 10.34 -13.33
CA ARG A 28 -9.59 11.61 -13.56
C ARG A 28 -8.15 11.39 -14.00
N LEU A 29 -7.46 10.40 -13.42
CA LEU A 29 -6.09 10.06 -13.82
C LEU A 29 -6.06 9.47 -15.24
N GLY A 30 -7.03 8.61 -15.57
CA GLY A 30 -7.19 8.06 -16.92
C GLY A 30 -7.45 9.14 -17.97
N GLU A 31 -8.32 10.10 -17.67
CA GLU A 31 -8.55 11.27 -18.54
C GLU A 31 -7.31 12.13 -18.71
N ALA A 32 -6.60 12.43 -17.61
CA ALA A 32 -5.35 13.21 -17.66
C ALA A 32 -4.27 12.51 -18.51
N LEU A 33 -4.13 11.19 -18.37
CA LEU A 33 -3.18 10.40 -19.18
C LEU A 33 -3.59 10.36 -20.66
N ARG A 34 -4.87 10.26 -20.98
CA ARG A 34 -5.36 10.33 -22.37
C ARG A 34 -5.11 11.70 -22.99
N ALA A 35 -5.37 12.78 -22.24
CA ALA A 35 -5.23 14.16 -22.71
C ALA A 35 -3.77 14.62 -22.86
N ASP A 36 -2.86 14.14 -22.00
CA ASP A 36 -1.48 14.62 -21.94
C ASP A 36 -0.46 13.56 -22.39
N ALA A 37 0.04 13.73 -23.62
CA ALA A 37 1.09 12.88 -24.18
C ALA A 37 2.41 12.92 -23.39
N SER A 38 2.70 14.04 -22.71
CA SER A 38 3.91 14.19 -21.90
C SER A 38 3.83 13.39 -20.60
N LEU A 39 2.65 13.31 -19.98
CA LEU A 39 2.41 12.44 -18.82
C LEU A 39 2.55 10.97 -19.20
N ARG A 40 2.00 10.54 -20.35
CA ARG A 40 2.19 9.17 -20.86
C ARG A 40 3.66 8.84 -21.09
N ALA A 41 4.41 9.75 -21.70
CA ALA A 41 5.84 9.55 -21.94
C ALA A 41 6.64 9.44 -20.62
N ARG A 42 6.28 10.22 -19.59
CA ARG A 42 6.90 10.13 -18.27
C ARG A 42 6.57 8.79 -17.58
N LEU A 43 5.33 8.35 -17.67
CA LEU A 43 4.90 7.07 -17.10
C LEU A 43 5.62 5.90 -17.75
N ALA A 44 5.69 5.88 -19.09
CA ALA A 44 6.43 4.87 -19.83
C ALA A 44 7.92 4.83 -19.42
N ALA A 45 8.56 5.99 -19.22
CA ALA A 45 9.95 6.07 -18.78
C ALA A 45 10.17 5.52 -17.36
N ILE A 46 9.23 5.77 -16.43
CA ILE A 46 9.30 5.20 -15.07
C ILE A 46 9.23 3.68 -15.12
N ILE A 47 8.35 3.13 -15.96
CA ILE A 47 8.13 1.69 -16.06
C ILE A 47 9.29 1.00 -16.78
N GLU A 48 9.84 1.62 -17.82
CA GLU A 48 11.07 1.15 -18.48
C GLU A 48 12.25 1.14 -17.50
N ALA A 49 12.40 2.18 -16.69
CA ALA A 49 13.42 2.23 -15.65
C ALA A 49 13.21 1.13 -14.60
N ASP A 50 11.98 0.91 -14.14
CA ASP A 50 11.66 -0.14 -13.19
C ASP A 50 11.89 -1.55 -13.76
N ALA A 51 11.51 -1.79 -15.01
CA ALA A 51 11.79 -3.05 -15.72
C ALA A 51 13.31 -3.27 -15.88
N THR A 52 14.06 -2.20 -16.16
CA THR A 52 15.53 -2.24 -16.23
C THR A 52 16.15 -2.56 -14.87
N ILE A 53 15.65 -1.96 -13.78
CA ILE A 53 16.10 -2.26 -12.42
C ILE A 53 15.80 -3.71 -12.07
N ARG A 54 14.59 -4.20 -12.35
CA ARG A 54 14.23 -5.61 -12.13
C ARG A 54 15.10 -6.56 -12.95
N ALA A 55 15.33 -6.26 -14.22
CA ALA A 55 16.22 -7.04 -15.07
C ALA A 55 17.67 -7.03 -14.54
N ALA A 56 18.17 -5.88 -14.10
CA ALA A 56 19.49 -5.76 -13.49
C ALA A 56 19.60 -6.53 -12.17
N LEU A 57 18.55 -6.54 -11.34
CA LEU A 57 18.49 -7.33 -10.10
C LEU A 57 18.47 -8.84 -10.40
N LEU A 58 17.79 -9.26 -11.47
CA LEU A 58 17.73 -10.66 -11.90
C LEU A 58 19.02 -11.13 -12.61
N GLN A 59 19.68 -10.24 -13.36
CA GLN A 59 20.94 -10.52 -14.05
C GLN A 59 22.17 -10.24 -13.20
N ALA A 60 22.02 -9.61 -12.04
CA ALA A 60 23.08 -9.41 -11.07
C ALA A 60 23.76 -10.77 -10.86
N PRO A 61 25.04 -10.92 -11.29
CA PRO A 61 25.66 -12.21 -11.30
C PRO A 61 25.65 -12.78 -9.89
N THR A 62 25.12 -13.99 -9.73
CA THR A 62 25.44 -14.89 -8.62
C THR A 62 26.90 -15.36 -8.69
N ALA A 63 27.80 -14.49 -9.18
CA ALA A 63 29.22 -14.77 -9.36
C ALA A 63 29.89 -14.72 -7.99
N GLY A 64 30.06 -15.91 -7.41
CA GLY A 64 30.84 -16.10 -6.20
C GLY A 64 30.52 -17.33 -5.35
N ARG A 65 29.70 -18.29 -5.80
CA ARG A 65 29.61 -19.64 -5.19
C ARG A 65 30.67 -20.60 -5.77
N THR A 66 31.92 -20.17 -5.79
CA THR A 66 33.05 -21.10 -5.84
C THR A 66 33.76 -21.01 -4.50
N ALA A 67 33.87 -22.15 -3.83
CA ALA A 67 34.49 -22.32 -2.52
C ALA A 67 35.76 -21.45 -2.35
N PRO A 68 36.03 -20.93 -1.15
CA PRO A 68 37.26 -20.17 -0.93
C PRO A 68 38.46 -21.07 -1.24
N PRO A 69 39.41 -20.66 -2.09
CA PRO A 69 40.73 -21.27 -2.07
C PRO A 69 41.31 -20.96 -0.69
N SER A 70 41.48 -22.00 0.11
CA SER A 70 42.20 -21.95 1.36
C SER A 70 43.65 -21.54 1.07
N GLY A 71 43.95 -20.24 1.17
CA GLY A 71 45.33 -19.78 1.15
C GLY A 71 45.53 -18.33 0.68
N VAL A 72 45.94 -17.50 1.64
CA VAL A 72 46.82 -16.34 1.48
C VAL A 72 46.21 -15.03 0.91
N GLY A 73 46.21 -13.98 1.75
CA GLY A 73 46.31 -12.57 1.32
C GLY A 73 45.06 -11.69 1.40
N ARG A 74 44.69 -11.23 2.61
CA ARG A 74 43.72 -10.14 2.84
C ARG A 74 44.34 -8.78 2.44
N ALA A 75 43.95 -8.21 1.30
CA ALA A 75 44.01 -6.75 1.05
C ALA A 75 43.22 -6.23 -0.17
N GLY A 76 42.66 -7.08 -1.04
CA GLY A 76 42.14 -6.62 -2.35
C GLY A 76 40.62 -6.67 -2.60
N SER A 77 39.82 -7.33 -1.77
CA SER A 77 38.46 -7.76 -2.18
C SER A 77 37.32 -6.78 -1.92
N LEU A 78 37.49 -5.78 -1.04
CA LEU A 78 36.45 -4.77 -0.75
C LEU A 78 36.17 -3.84 -1.94
N ARG A 79 37.11 -3.69 -2.87
CA ARG A 79 36.99 -2.77 -4.00
C ARG A 79 36.07 -3.27 -5.13
N ARG A 80 35.81 -4.58 -5.20
CA ARG A 80 34.97 -5.18 -6.26
C ARG A 80 33.47 -5.17 -5.93
N TRP A 81 33.09 -5.31 -4.66
CA TRP A 81 31.68 -5.27 -4.25
C TRP A 81 31.09 -3.85 -4.25
N GLY A 82 31.91 -2.84 -3.92
CA GLY A 82 31.50 -1.44 -4.03
C GLY A 82 31.18 -0.98 -5.46
N MET A 83 31.79 -1.59 -6.48
CA MET A 83 31.55 -1.20 -7.88
C MET A 83 30.17 -1.62 -8.41
N GLY A 84 29.61 -2.74 -7.96
CA GLY A 84 28.28 -3.20 -8.40
C GLY A 84 27.14 -2.30 -7.88
N LEU A 85 27.18 -1.97 -6.59
CA LEU A 85 26.23 -1.02 -5.98
C LEU A 85 26.42 0.41 -6.50
N ALA A 86 27.67 0.85 -6.72
CA ALA A 86 27.93 2.16 -7.31
C ALA A 86 27.47 2.24 -8.77
N ALA A 87 27.57 1.17 -9.56
CA ALA A 87 27.06 1.14 -10.93
C ALA A 87 25.53 1.19 -10.99
N ALA A 88 24.83 0.45 -10.12
CA ALA A 88 23.37 0.49 -10.05
C ALA A 88 22.87 1.88 -9.58
N ALA A 89 23.52 2.46 -8.57
CA ALA A 89 23.21 3.82 -8.12
C ALA A 89 23.52 4.87 -9.20
N ALA A 90 24.61 4.71 -9.95
CA ALA A 90 24.97 5.60 -11.05
C ALA A 90 23.97 5.51 -12.22
N VAL A 91 23.45 4.32 -12.55
CA VAL A 91 22.41 4.15 -13.57
C VAL A 91 21.08 4.77 -13.10
N ALA A 92 20.70 4.57 -11.85
CA ALA A 92 19.49 5.22 -11.28
C ALA A 92 19.62 6.75 -11.26
N LEU A 93 20.78 7.28 -10.84
CA LEU A 93 21.05 8.72 -10.85
C LEU A 93 21.17 9.30 -12.27
N ALA A 94 21.71 8.56 -13.23
CA ALA A 94 21.76 8.97 -14.64
C ALA A 94 20.36 8.98 -15.26
N ALA A 95 19.50 8.03 -14.92
CA ALA A 95 18.09 8.01 -15.36
C ALA A 95 17.30 9.20 -14.76
N ILE A 96 17.48 9.48 -13.47
CA ILE A 96 16.89 10.65 -12.79
C ILE A 96 17.45 11.97 -13.36
N GLY A 97 18.76 12.02 -13.64
CA GLY A 97 19.43 13.15 -14.27
C GLY A 97 18.95 13.42 -15.70
N ALA A 98 18.75 12.37 -16.50
CA ALA A 98 18.18 12.45 -17.84
C ALA A 98 16.72 12.93 -17.81
N LEU A 99 15.93 12.50 -16.81
CA LEU A 99 14.57 13.00 -16.57
C LEU A 99 14.57 14.50 -16.21
N ARG A 100 15.53 14.98 -15.41
CA ARG A 100 15.64 16.42 -15.07
C ARG A 100 16.18 17.29 -16.21
N LEU A 101 17.16 16.81 -16.98
CA LEU A 101 17.68 17.54 -18.14
C LEU A 101 16.66 17.63 -19.29
N ARG A 102 15.78 16.64 -19.42
CA ARG A 102 14.68 16.66 -20.41
C ARG A 102 13.51 17.55 -19.97
N ALA A 103 13.29 17.72 -18.67
CA ALA A 103 12.31 18.65 -18.11
C ALA A 103 12.74 20.14 -18.19
N GLY A 104 13.97 20.44 -18.61
CA GLY A 104 14.50 21.80 -18.76
C GLY A 104 14.02 22.56 -20.01
N SER A 105 13.23 21.93 -20.88
CA SER A 105 12.59 22.61 -22.01
C SER A 105 11.33 23.32 -21.51
N LYS A 106 11.48 24.59 -21.11
CA LYS A 106 10.35 25.50 -20.86
C LYS A 106 9.43 25.48 -22.09
N PRO A 107 8.15 25.12 -21.98
CA PRO A 107 7.19 25.46 -23.00
C PRO A 107 7.01 26.97 -22.95
N ASP A 108 7.41 27.64 -24.03
CA ASP A 108 7.17 29.05 -24.27
C ASP A 108 5.66 29.21 -24.56
N VAL A 109 4.86 29.32 -23.49
CA VAL A 109 3.44 29.66 -23.60
C VAL A 109 3.30 31.15 -23.40
N SER A 110 3.52 31.87 -24.50
CA SER A 110 3.04 33.23 -24.65
C SER A 110 1.55 33.22 -25.04
N ALA A 111 0.77 33.98 -24.27
CA ALA A 111 -0.56 34.54 -24.53
C ALA A 111 -1.82 33.70 -24.21
N PRO A 112 -2.97 34.34 -23.93
CA PRO A 112 -3.18 35.58 -23.17
C PRO A 112 -4.18 35.38 -22.00
N ILE A 113 -4.04 36.18 -20.96
CA ILE A 113 -5.01 36.31 -19.87
C ILE A 113 -6.26 36.98 -20.46
N ALA A 114 -7.31 36.18 -20.67
CA ALA A 114 -8.65 36.69 -20.89
C ALA A 114 -9.19 37.25 -19.57
N ALA A 115 -9.70 38.48 -19.66
CA ALA A 115 -10.20 39.27 -18.55
C ALA A 115 -11.28 38.54 -17.74
N ALA A 116 -11.17 38.68 -16.42
CA ALA A 116 -12.23 38.34 -15.48
C ALA A 116 -13.45 39.26 -15.70
N PRO A 117 -14.68 38.74 -15.68
CA PRO A 117 -15.86 39.56 -15.42
C PRO A 117 -15.95 39.85 -13.92
N GLU A 118 -16.15 41.13 -13.60
CA GLU A 118 -16.35 41.65 -12.24
C GLU A 118 -17.59 41.06 -11.54
N PRO A 119 -17.60 41.04 -10.20
CA PRO A 119 -18.74 40.59 -9.41
C PRO A 119 -19.82 41.68 -9.34
N ASP A 120 -21.01 41.38 -9.87
CA ASP A 120 -22.18 42.21 -9.65
C ASP A 120 -22.62 42.19 -8.18
N ALA A 121 -22.50 43.35 -7.55
CA ALA A 121 -23.10 43.69 -6.28
C ALA A 121 -24.60 43.95 -6.47
N SER A 122 -25.43 42.98 -6.12
CA SER A 122 -26.85 43.10 -5.73
C SER A 122 -27.35 41.68 -5.46
N THR A 123 -27.65 41.24 -4.24
CA THR A 123 -28.91 41.57 -3.57
C THR A 123 -28.83 41.05 -2.14
N SER A 124 -28.61 41.95 -1.19
CA SER A 124 -29.08 41.79 0.19
C SER A 124 -30.60 41.81 0.17
N LEU A 125 -31.28 40.72 0.53
CA LEU A 125 -32.70 40.72 0.96
C LEU A 125 -33.13 39.29 1.39
N LEU A 126 -32.56 38.76 2.47
CA LEU A 126 -33.20 37.66 3.24
C LEU A 126 -32.66 37.53 4.67
N ALA A 127 -32.41 38.67 5.30
CA ALA A 127 -32.49 38.81 6.75
C ALA A 127 -33.79 39.57 7.06
N MET A 128 -34.47 39.16 8.13
CA MET A 128 -35.79 39.63 8.61
C MET A 128 -37.01 38.85 8.10
N ALA A 129 -37.29 37.74 8.77
CA ALA A 129 -38.68 37.37 9.02
C ALA A 129 -38.85 36.78 10.43
N ARG A 130 -39.44 37.62 11.30
CA ARG A 130 -40.39 37.28 12.36
C ARG A 130 -39.93 36.41 13.51
N THR A 131 -39.39 37.11 14.51
CA THR A 131 -39.91 37.07 15.88
C THR A 131 -41.38 37.51 15.87
N GLU A 132 -42.34 36.67 16.23
CA GLU A 132 -43.58 37.03 16.95
C GLU A 132 -44.23 35.75 17.50
N GLY A 133 -44.74 35.86 18.72
CA GLY A 133 -45.01 34.76 19.62
C GLY A 133 -46.29 33.97 19.33
N ILE A 134 -46.25 32.70 19.73
CA ILE A 134 -47.43 31.90 20.07
C ILE A 134 -47.15 31.26 21.42
N LEU A 135 -47.74 31.84 22.47
CA LEU A 135 -47.91 31.19 23.78
C LEU A 135 -48.95 30.09 23.61
N ILE A 136 -48.51 28.86 23.32
CA ILE A 136 -49.34 27.67 23.48
C ILE A 136 -49.20 27.24 24.93
N ALA A 137 -50.27 27.40 25.70
CA ALA A 137 -50.39 26.86 27.05
C ALA A 137 -50.35 25.32 26.99
N SER A 138 -49.19 24.74 27.25
CA SER A 138 -49.02 23.30 27.43
C SER A 138 -49.66 22.87 28.75
N ALA A 139 -50.53 21.86 28.66
CA ALA A 139 -51.20 21.21 29.79
C ALA A 139 -50.19 20.63 30.80
N PRO A 140 -50.55 20.53 32.09
CA PRO A 140 -49.67 19.97 33.11
C PRO A 140 -49.30 18.52 32.75
N GLU A 141 -47.99 18.32 32.62
CA GLU A 141 -47.33 17.05 32.35
C GLU A 141 -47.82 15.99 33.33
N GLY A 142 -48.57 15.02 32.78
CA GLY A 142 -48.81 13.76 33.46
C GLY A 142 -47.46 13.12 33.76
N SER A 143 -47.24 12.85 35.03
CA SER A 143 -46.13 12.10 35.63
C SER A 143 -45.79 10.84 34.82
N ALA A 144 -44.98 11.01 33.76
CA ALA A 144 -44.49 9.93 32.93
C ALA A 144 -43.48 9.17 33.78
N ARG A 145 -43.88 7.99 34.27
CA ARG A 145 -42.99 7.06 34.95
C ARG A 145 -41.71 6.91 34.11
N PRO A 146 -40.51 7.07 34.70
CA PRO A 146 -39.26 6.89 33.97
C PRO A 146 -39.30 5.51 33.31
N ARG A 147 -39.26 5.50 31.97
CA ARG A 147 -39.18 4.29 31.18
C ARG A 147 -37.90 3.58 31.63
N PRO A 148 -37.95 2.30 32.03
CA PRO A 148 -36.75 1.60 32.48
C PRO A 148 -35.69 1.73 31.39
N ALA A 149 -34.51 2.22 31.77
CA ALA A 149 -33.38 2.35 30.87
C ALA A 149 -33.15 0.99 30.21
N ARG A 150 -33.28 0.96 28.89
CA ARG A 150 -32.98 -0.25 28.12
C ARG A 150 -31.51 -0.56 28.40
N PRO A 151 -31.15 -1.78 28.84
CA PRO A 151 -29.74 -2.11 29.06
C PRO A 151 -28.99 -1.82 27.76
N GLU A 152 -28.00 -0.93 27.83
CA GLU A 152 -27.14 -0.63 26.70
C GLU A 152 -26.47 -1.93 26.28
N ARG A 153 -26.75 -2.35 25.05
CA ARG A 153 -26.15 -3.56 24.48
C ARG A 153 -24.64 -3.32 24.42
N GLU A 154 -23.87 -4.19 25.05
CA GLU A 154 -22.41 -4.14 24.93
C GLU A 154 -22.01 -4.29 23.45
N PRO A 155 -21.10 -3.42 22.95
CA PRO A 155 -20.64 -3.50 21.57
C PRO A 155 -19.93 -4.83 21.35
N THR A 156 -20.20 -5.45 20.21
CA THR A 156 -19.47 -6.64 19.79
C THR A 156 -17.99 -6.30 19.54
N PRO A 157 -17.06 -7.28 19.59
CA PRO A 157 -15.65 -7.03 19.29
C PRO A 157 -15.43 -6.41 17.90
N GLU A 158 -16.24 -6.79 16.91
CA GLU A 158 -16.16 -6.19 15.58
C GLU A 158 -16.59 -4.71 15.59
N GLU A 159 -17.70 -4.37 16.25
CA GLU A 159 -18.16 -2.99 16.39
C GLU A 159 -17.15 -2.12 17.16
N ALA A 160 -16.56 -2.65 18.23
CA ALA A 160 -15.53 -1.96 18.99
C ALA A 160 -14.25 -1.74 18.17
N LEU A 161 -13.82 -2.74 17.40
CA LEU A 161 -12.67 -2.60 16.49
C LEU A 161 -12.94 -1.54 15.41
N LEU A 162 -14.11 -1.58 14.78
CA LEU A 162 -14.50 -0.60 13.77
C LEU A 162 -14.55 0.82 14.34
N ALA A 163 -15.07 1.00 15.55
CA ALA A 163 -15.10 2.29 16.23
C ALA A 163 -13.69 2.85 16.51
N LEU A 164 -12.73 2.00 16.89
CA LEU A 164 -11.33 2.41 17.06
C LEU A 164 -10.69 2.81 15.73
N LEU A 165 -10.97 2.05 14.67
CA LEU A 165 -10.46 2.32 13.32
C LEU A 165 -11.07 3.60 12.72
N GLU A 166 -12.32 3.92 13.03
CA GLU A 166 -12.97 5.18 12.61
C GLU A 166 -12.35 6.41 13.28
N ARG A 167 -11.75 6.24 14.46
CA ARG A 167 -11.06 7.30 15.21
C ARG A 167 -9.56 7.39 14.89
N ASP A 168 -9.08 6.60 13.94
CA ASP A 168 -7.66 6.46 13.59
C ASP A 168 -6.78 6.00 14.78
N GLU A 169 -7.37 5.26 15.73
CA GLU A 169 -6.69 4.73 16.91
C GLU A 169 -6.04 3.36 16.61
N LEU A 170 -5.14 3.32 15.62
CA LEU A 170 -4.53 2.07 15.13
C LEU A 170 -3.83 1.26 16.23
N SER A 171 -3.15 1.92 17.17
CA SER A 171 -2.48 1.23 18.28
C SER A 171 -3.47 0.54 19.23
N ALA A 172 -4.61 1.17 19.52
CA ALA A 172 -5.65 0.58 20.35
C ALA A 172 -6.34 -0.59 19.64
N ALA A 173 -6.60 -0.43 18.33
CA ALA A 173 -7.14 -1.50 17.49
C ALA A 173 -6.20 -2.72 17.46
N LEU A 174 -4.88 -2.51 17.32
CA LEU A 174 -3.88 -3.59 17.37
C LEU A 174 -3.82 -4.25 18.74
N ALA A 175 -3.84 -3.48 19.83
CA ALA A 175 -3.86 -4.03 21.19
C ALA A 175 -5.10 -4.91 21.43
N MET A 176 -6.26 -4.46 20.94
CA MET A 176 -7.50 -5.23 21.00
C MET A 176 -7.41 -6.54 20.22
N LEU A 177 -6.81 -6.53 19.02
CA LEU A 177 -6.61 -7.75 18.21
C LEU A 177 -5.65 -8.72 18.90
N GLN A 178 -4.59 -8.21 19.52
CA GLN A 178 -3.61 -9.01 20.26
C GLN A 178 -4.21 -9.71 21.49
N SER A 179 -5.23 -9.11 22.12
CA SER A 179 -5.93 -9.70 23.27
C SER A 179 -6.97 -10.76 22.87
N GLN A 180 -7.34 -10.88 21.59
CA GLN A 180 -8.31 -11.90 21.16
C GLN A 180 -7.68 -13.29 21.14
N PRO A 181 -8.41 -14.35 21.52
CA PRO A 181 -7.94 -15.72 21.32
C PRO A 181 -7.75 -15.99 19.82
N SER A 182 -6.70 -16.74 19.45
CA SER A 182 -6.54 -17.20 18.06
C SER A 182 -7.71 -18.12 17.67
N GLY A 183 -8.25 -17.96 16.47
CA GLY A 183 -9.37 -18.76 15.97
C GLY A 183 -10.15 -18.06 14.86
N ALA A 184 -11.20 -18.71 14.36
CA ALA A 184 -11.99 -18.23 13.22
C ALA A 184 -12.64 -16.85 13.46
N GLU A 185 -13.05 -16.54 14.70
CA GLU A 185 -13.56 -15.21 15.06
C GLU A 185 -12.48 -14.13 14.95
N SER A 186 -11.24 -14.45 15.33
CA SER A 186 -10.10 -13.54 15.20
C SER A 186 -9.76 -13.27 13.74
N ASP A 187 -9.88 -14.26 12.86
CA ASP A 187 -9.63 -14.09 11.42
C ASP A 187 -10.54 -13.01 10.80
N GLY A 188 -11.81 -12.95 11.22
CA GLY A 188 -12.74 -11.90 10.79
C GLY A 188 -12.30 -10.50 11.20
N LEU A 189 -11.78 -10.36 12.43
CA LEU A 189 -11.27 -9.10 12.96
C LEU A 189 -9.97 -8.67 12.26
N TRP A 190 -9.04 -9.60 12.02
CA TRP A 190 -7.83 -9.31 11.23
C TRP A 190 -8.17 -8.89 9.82
N ALA A 191 -9.16 -9.54 9.18
CA ALA A 191 -9.62 -9.16 7.85
C ALA A 191 -10.25 -7.77 7.85
N ALA A 192 -11.03 -7.41 8.89
CA ALA A 192 -11.62 -6.08 9.06
C ALA A 192 -10.55 -5.00 9.25
N PHE A 193 -9.54 -5.25 10.08
CA PHE A 193 -8.38 -4.37 10.23
C PHE A 193 -7.64 -4.19 8.90
N GLY A 194 -7.40 -5.29 8.18
CA GLY A 194 -6.74 -5.27 6.87
C GLY A 194 -7.44 -4.37 5.86
N ARG A 195 -8.78 -4.38 5.81
CA ARG A 195 -9.56 -3.52 4.90
C ARG A 195 -9.36 -2.01 5.14
N ARG A 196 -8.89 -1.60 6.32
CA ARG A 196 -8.59 -0.20 6.64
C ARG A 196 -7.18 0.22 6.23
N LEU A 197 -6.30 -0.73 5.96
CA LEU A 197 -4.95 -0.45 5.50
C LEU A 197 -5.01 -0.02 4.03
N THR A 198 -4.83 1.27 3.79
CA THR A 198 -4.93 1.88 2.46
C THR A 198 -3.71 1.64 1.58
N SER A 199 -2.64 1.04 2.10
CA SER A 199 -1.42 0.79 1.35
C SER A 199 -0.63 -0.39 1.91
N GLY A 200 0.20 -0.99 1.05
CA GLY A 200 1.17 -2.00 1.46
C GLY A 200 2.16 -1.49 2.53
N ARG A 201 2.51 -0.19 2.51
CA ARG A 201 3.36 0.42 3.55
C ARG A 201 2.69 0.39 4.92
N ALA A 202 1.42 0.79 5.00
CA ALA A 202 0.65 0.74 6.25
C ALA A 202 0.56 -0.70 6.78
N ALA A 203 0.42 -1.69 5.89
CA ALA A 203 0.45 -3.10 6.28
C ALA A 203 1.82 -3.54 6.81
N GLN A 204 2.93 -3.12 6.21
CA GLN A 204 4.27 -3.42 6.74
C GLN A 204 4.49 -2.78 8.11
N GLU A 205 4.10 -1.52 8.31
CA GLU A 205 4.19 -0.83 9.60
C GLU A 205 3.33 -1.53 10.67
N ALA A 206 2.12 -1.97 10.31
CA ALA A 206 1.27 -2.75 11.19
C ALA A 206 1.88 -4.12 11.54
N LEU A 207 2.44 -4.86 10.57
CA LEU A 207 3.09 -6.15 10.81
C LEU A 207 4.31 -6.02 11.73
N LEU A 208 5.09 -4.95 11.58
CA LEU A 208 6.23 -4.64 12.46
C LEU A 208 5.81 -4.42 13.92
N ALA A 209 4.62 -3.88 14.15
CA ALA A 209 4.08 -3.63 15.49
C ALA A 209 3.50 -4.88 16.18
N LEU A 210 3.36 -6.00 15.45
CA LEU A 210 2.81 -7.24 15.98
C LEU A 210 3.90 -8.17 16.51
N PRO A 211 3.62 -8.96 17.55
CA PRO A 211 4.49 -10.07 17.93
C PRO A 211 4.49 -11.16 16.83
N PRO A 212 5.57 -11.94 16.66
CA PRO A 212 5.75 -12.87 15.54
C PRO A 212 4.60 -13.85 15.32
N GLU A 213 3.97 -14.32 16.40
CA GLU A 213 2.86 -15.27 16.35
C GLU A 213 1.64 -14.63 15.68
N ARG A 214 1.38 -13.35 15.97
CA ARG A 214 0.26 -12.58 15.40
C ARG A 214 0.53 -12.09 13.99
N GLN A 215 1.80 -11.95 13.60
CA GLN A 215 2.16 -11.60 12.22
C GLN A 215 1.67 -12.67 11.23
N ILE A 216 1.68 -13.94 11.63
CA ILE A 216 1.20 -15.05 10.79
C ILE A 216 -0.33 -14.98 10.62
N ASP A 217 -1.07 -14.75 11.71
CA ASP A 217 -2.53 -14.58 11.67
C ASP A 217 -2.94 -13.39 10.79
N ALA A 218 -2.26 -12.24 10.95
CA ALA A 218 -2.45 -11.08 10.09
C ALA A 218 -2.15 -11.41 8.62
N CYS A 219 -1.03 -12.09 8.33
CA CYS A 219 -0.70 -12.50 6.96
C CYS A 219 -1.74 -13.45 6.36
N ARG A 220 -2.29 -14.39 7.15
CA ARG A 220 -3.36 -15.29 6.72
C ARG A 220 -4.58 -14.50 6.26
N ALA A 221 -5.04 -13.56 7.08
CA ALA A 221 -6.21 -12.75 6.78
C ALA A 221 -5.98 -11.76 5.61
N TRP A 222 -4.81 -11.11 5.58
CA TRP A 222 -4.55 -10.03 4.63
C TRP A 222 -4.16 -10.51 3.23
N ALA A 223 -3.68 -11.74 3.07
CA ALA A 223 -3.37 -12.29 1.74
C ALA A 223 -4.59 -12.35 0.81
N ALA A 224 -5.81 -12.38 1.37
CA ALA A 224 -7.04 -12.30 0.59
C ALA A 224 -7.20 -10.95 -0.12
N HIS A 225 -6.70 -9.86 0.48
CA HIS A 225 -6.86 -8.48 -0.01
C HIS A 225 -5.81 -8.15 -1.08
N PRO A 226 -6.21 -7.92 -2.35
CA PRO A 226 -5.27 -7.72 -3.46
C PRO A 226 -4.20 -6.65 -3.22
N SER A 227 -4.60 -5.49 -2.68
CA SER A 227 -3.72 -4.35 -2.39
C SER A 227 -2.65 -4.64 -1.33
N LEU A 228 -2.92 -5.59 -0.44
CA LEU A 228 -2.01 -5.95 0.65
C LEU A 228 -1.08 -7.10 0.29
N ARG A 229 -1.38 -7.87 -0.78
CA ARG A 229 -0.60 -9.05 -1.19
C ARG A 229 0.90 -8.78 -1.30
N PRO A 230 1.39 -7.72 -1.97
CA PRO A 230 2.83 -7.48 -2.07
C PRO A 230 3.50 -7.43 -0.70
N ALA A 231 2.94 -6.65 0.23
CA ALA A 231 3.45 -6.52 1.58
C ALA A 231 3.34 -7.83 2.37
N THR A 232 2.20 -8.51 2.29
CA THR A 232 1.97 -9.77 3.00
C THR A 232 2.90 -10.89 2.54
N PHE A 233 3.08 -11.09 1.24
CA PHE A 233 3.94 -12.16 0.72
C PHE A 233 5.43 -11.87 0.91
N GLU A 234 5.84 -10.60 0.81
CA GLU A 234 7.19 -10.18 1.20
C GLU A 234 7.44 -10.47 2.68
N TRP A 235 6.47 -10.15 3.55
CA TRP A 235 6.59 -10.40 4.99
C TRP A 235 6.67 -11.89 5.31
N LEU A 236 5.83 -12.72 4.67
CA LEU A 236 5.89 -14.18 4.81
C LEU A 236 7.23 -14.75 4.36
N ALA A 237 7.84 -14.21 3.31
CA ALA A 237 9.19 -14.62 2.89
C ALA A 237 10.24 -14.31 3.97
N ARG A 238 10.14 -13.14 4.61
CA ARG A 238 11.03 -12.75 5.73
C ARG A 238 10.83 -13.64 6.96
N LEU A 239 9.58 -13.91 7.34
CA LEU A 239 9.26 -14.83 8.44
C LEU A 239 9.76 -16.25 8.16
N GLY A 240 9.62 -16.74 6.93
CA GLY A 240 10.14 -18.05 6.51
C GLY A 240 11.67 -18.15 6.51
N ALA A 241 12.37 -17.02 6.38
CA ALA A 241 13.83 -16.93 6.49
C ALA A 241 14.32 -16.72 7.93
N SER A 242 13.40 -16.59 8.91
CA SER A 242 13.78 -16.37 10.31
C SER A 242 14.57 -17.55 10.88
N GLY A 243 15.39 -17.26 11.90
CA GLY A 243 16.15 -18.27 12.64
C GLY A 243 15.27 -19.19 13.50
N ASP A 244 14.01 -18.82 13.74
CA ASP A 244 13.08 -19.52 14.63
C ASP A 244 12.36 -20.66 13.90
N GLU A 245 12.62 -21.89 14.34
CA GLU A 245 12.03 -23.10 13.75
C GLU A 245 10.51 -23.21 13.95
N SER A 246 9.96 -22.63 15.02
CA SER A 246 8.52 -22.62 15.26
C SER A 246 7.81 -21.72 14.24
N VAL A 247 8.34 -20.51 14.01
CA VAL A 247 7.85 -19.56 13.01
C VAL A 247 7.99 -20.14 11.60
N ARG A 248 9.14 -20.73 11.27
CA ARG A 248 9.34 -21.36 9.94
C ARG A 248 8.31 -22.46 9.66
N ARG A 249 8.03 -23.33 10.63
CA ARG A 249 7.01 -24.38 10.49
C ARG A 249 5.60 -23.81 10.31
N ALA A 250 5.25 -22.77 11.08
CA ALA A 250 3.97 -22.11 10.95
C ALA A 250 3.81 -21.41 9.58
N VAL A 251 4.86 -20.76 9.07
CA VAL A 251 4.87 -20.17 7.72
C VAL A 251 4.75 -21.25 6.64
N ALA A 252 5.42 -22.39 6.80
CA ALA A 252 5.31 -23.50 5.87
C ALA A 252 3.88 -24.08 5.82
N ALA A 253 3.24 -24.25 6.98
CA ALA A 253 1.84 -24.67 7.08
C ALA A 253 0.91 -23.65 6.40
N LEU A 254 1.07 -22.36 6.69
CA LEU A 254 0.27 -21.30 6.06
C LEU A 254 0.47 -21.24 4.55
N ARG A 255 1.68 -21.46 4.04
CA ARG A 255 1.95 -21.54 2.59
C ARG A 255 1.21 -22.70 1.94
N LEU A 256 1.09 -23.85 2.60
CA LEU A 256 0.28 -24.98 2.10
C LEU A 256 -1.20 -24.63 2.05
N GLU A 257 -1.73 -24.00 3.11
CA GLU A 257 -3.11 -23.49 3.15
C GLU A 257 -3.37 -22.51 1.98
N MET A 258 -2.48 -21.54 1.79
CA MET A 258 -2.60 -20.55 0.70
C MET A 258 -2.45 -21.18 -0.69
N HIS A 259 -1.64 -22.23 -0.84
CA HIS A 259 -1.47 -22.92 -2.12
C HIS A 259 -2.75 -23.62 -2.59
N ALA A 260 -3.62 -24.03 -1.65
CA ALA A 260 -4.93 -24.56 -1.96
C ALA A 260 -5.84 -23.54 -2.67
N ARG A 261 -5.55 -22.23 -2.53
CA ARG A 261 -6.30 -21.12 -3.11
C ARG A 261 -5.70 -20.69 -4.47
N PRO A 262 -6.37 -20.98 -5.61
CA PRO A 262 -5.79 -20.73 -6.94
C PRO A 262 -5.36 -19.28 -7.17
N GLU A 263 -6.09 -18.32 -6.62
CA GLU A 263 -5.84 -16.88 -6.75
C GLU A 263 -4.53 -16.41 -6.07
N LEU A 264 -4.03 -17.17 -5.08
CA LEU A 264 -2.80 -16.85 -4.34
C LEU A 264 -1.56 -17.54 -4.91
N ARG A 265 -1.72 -18.56 -5.77
CA ARG A 265 -0.60 -19.35 -6.30
C ARG A 265 0.45 -18.51 -7.06
N PRO A 266 0.08 -17.58 -7.96
CA PRO A 266 1.08 -16.77 -8.67
C PRO A 266 1.96 -15.98 -7.69
N TRP A 267 1.34 -15.42 -6.65
CA TRP A 267 2.05 -14.66 -5.62
C TRP A 267 2.98 -15.53 -4.79
N LEU A 268 2.53 -16.70 -4.34
CA LEU A 268 3.39 -17.64 -3.61
C LEU A 268 4.65 -18.02 -4.41
N LEU A 269 4.50 -18.24 -5.72
CA LEU A 269 5.62 -18.59 -6.61
C LEU A 269 6.60 -17.43 -6.78
N SER A 270 6.12 -16.19 -6.91
CA SER A 270 6.96 -14.99 -7.03
C SER A 270 7.89 -14.79 -5.82
N TYR A 271 7.46 -15.19 -4.62
CA TYR A 271 8.22 -14.99 -3.38
C TYR A 271 8.92 -16.25 -2.85
N ALA A 272 8.68 -17.42 -3.47
CA ALA A 272 9.38 -18.66 -3.11
C ALA A 272 10.89 -18.60 -3.39
N GLY A 273 11.31 -17.84 -4.40
CA GLY A 273 12.73 -17.68 -4.77
C GLY A 273 13.52 -16.76 -3.84
N ALA A 274 12.84 -15.88 -3.08
CA ALA A 274 13.49 -14.91 -2.19
C ALA A 274 13.98 -15.54 -0.87
N SER A 275 13.50 -16.74 -0.52
CA SER A 275 13.85 -17.46 0.71
C SER A 275 15.17 -18.26 0.60
N GLY A 276 16.04 -17.94 -0.35
CA GLY A 276 17.36 -18.58 -0.46
C GLY A 276 18.15 -18.38 0.83
N PRO A 277 18.98 -19.37 1.25
CA PRO A 277 19.69 -19.32 2.52
C PRO A 277 20.53 -18.03 2.59
N GLU A 278 20.27 -17.21 3.61
CA GLU A 278 21.12 -16.07 3.93
C GLU A 278 22.57 -16.57 4.08
N PRO A 279 23.55 -15.89 3.49
CA PRO A 279 24.94 -16.26 3.67
C PRO A 279 25.28 -16.14 5.16
N ARG A 280 25.55 -17.28 5.80
CA ARG A 280 26.00 -17.32 7.19
C ARG A 280 27.19 -16.37 7.35
N GLN A 281 27.03 -15.34 8.17
CA GLN A 281 28.13 -14.51 8.63
C GLN A 281 28.90 -15.33 9.66
N ASN A 282 30.03 -15.90 9.23
CA ASN A 282 31.05 -16.48 10.10
C ASN A 282 32.07 -15.41 10.48
#